data_AF-A0A816KYJ3-F1
#
_entry.id   AF-A0A816KYJ3-F1
#
_cell.length_a   1.000
_cell.length_b   1.000
_cell.length_c   1.000
_cell.angle_alpha   90.00
_cell.angle_beta   90.00
_cell.angle_gamma   90.00
#
_symmetry.space_group_name_H-M   'P 1'
#
loop_
_entity.id
_entity.type
_entity.pdbx_description
1 polymer ?
#
loop_
_entity_poly.entity_id
_entity_poly.type
_entity_poly.pdbx_seq_one_letter_code
_entity_poly.pdbx_strand_id
1 'polypeptide(L)' 'MDDLLVKAKVITREKVGKTVVIPRLSITPSDKKLPFKMRRKQLPIAVAFAITINKSQGQSLSHVGLYLPKDVFSH' A
#
# COMPACT_ATOMS: atom_id res chain seq x y z
N MET A 1 -24.62 3.75 -10.01
CA MET A 1 -24.13 3.32 -8.68
C MET A 1 -22.69 2.76 -8.72
N ASP A 2 -22.06 2.62 -9.90
CA ASP A 2 -20.73 1.97 -10.06
C ASP A 2 -19.52 2.92 -10.10
N ASP A 3 -19.69 4.24 -10.07
CA ASP A 3 -18.62 5.22 -10.38
C ASP A 3 -17.49 5.35 -9.34
N LEU A 4 -17.55 4.65 -8.20
CA LEU A 4 -16.58 4.78 -7.11
C LEU A 4 -15.71 3.53 -6.89
N LEU A 5 -15.84 2.51 -7.74
CA LEU A 5 -15.13 1.24 -7.61
C LEU A 5 -13.87 1.20 -8.48
N VAL A 6 -12.73 0.84 -7.87
CA VAL A 6 -11.49 0.61 -8.61
C VAL A 6 -11.44 -0.85 -9.05
N LYS A 7 -11.36 -1.05 -10.36
CA LYS A 7 -11.11 -2.36 -10.98
C LYS A 7 -9.62 -2.46 -11.33
N ALA A 8 -9.01 -3.59 -11.02
CA ALA A 8 -7.61 -3.85 -11.32
C ALA A 8 -7.46 -5.23 -11.96
N LYS A 9 -6.52 -5.36 -12.90
CA LYS A 9 -6.14 -6.66 -13.47
C LYS A 9 -4.96 -7.21 -12.68
N VAL A 10 -5.08 -8.46 -12.23
CA VAL A 10 -3.99 -9.13 -11.52
C VAL A 10 -2.88 -9.47 -12.52
N ILE A 11 -1.66 -9.02 -12.22
CA ILE A 11 -0.48 -9.24 -13.08
C ILE A 11 0.49 -10.29 -12.52
N THR A 12 0.26 -10.80 -11.30
CA THR A 12 1.13 -11.77 -10.62
C THR A 12 0.34 -12.87 -9.88
N ARG A 13 0.99 -14.00 -9.58
CA ARG A 13 0.46 -15.16 -8.82
C ARG A 13 -0.65 -15.95 -9.55
N GLU A 14 -1.36 -16.81 -8.81
CA GLU A 14 -2.32 -17.78 -9.36
C GLU A 14 -3.55 -17.16 -10.07
N LYS A 15 -3.84 -15.87 -9.85
CA LYS A 15 -5.01 -15.19 -10.42
C LYS A 15 -4.67 -14.24 -11.57
N VAL A 16 -3.50 -14.38 -12.19
CA VAL A 16 -3.07 -13.54 -13.33
C VAL A 16 -4.17 -13.45 -14.40
N GLY A 17 -4.39 -12.26 -14.93
CA GLY A 17 -5.36 -11.99 -15.98
C GLY A 17 -6.78 -11.69 -15.48
N LYS A 18 -7.13 -12.08 -14.25
CA LYS A 18 -8.46 -11.81 -13.68
C LYS A 18 -8.60 -10.34 -13.28
N THR A 19 -9.77 -9.76 -13.59
CA THR A 19 -10.17 -8.45 -13.09
C THR A 19 -10.77 -8.60 -11.70
N VAL A 20 -10.24 -7.87 -10.74
CA VAL A 20 -10.73 -7.81 -9.36
C VAL A 20 -11.23 -6.41 -9.04
N VAL A 21 -12.25 -6.33 -8.19
CA VAL A 21 -12.72 -5.06 -7.62
C VAL A 21 -12.01 -4.86 -6.29
N ILE A 22 -11.40 -3.71 -6.10
CA ILE A 22 -10.73 -3.34 -4.85
C ILE A 22 -11.70 -2.50 -4.01
N PRO A 23 -12.21 -3.01 -2.88
CA PRO A 23 -13.15 -2.27 -2.05
C PRO A 23 -12.43 -1.19 -1.22
N ARG A 24 -13.16 -0.13 -0.87
CA ARG A 24 -12.69 0.83 0.12
C ARG A 24 -12.72 0.23 1.52
N LEU A 25 -11.61 0.34 2.26
CA LEU A 25 -11.49 -0.09 3.65
C LEU A 25 -11.75 1.08 4.59
N SER A 26 -12.52 0.84 5.65
CA SER A 26 -12.70 1.78 6.76
C SER A 26 -11.84 1.34 7.96
N ILE A 27 -10.82 2.12 8.29
CA ILE A 27 -9.88 1.83 9.39
C ILE A 27 -10.15 2.82 10.52
N THR A 28 -10.33 2.30 11.73
CA THR A 28 -10.42 3.09 12.97
C THR A 28 -9.17 2.78 13.78
N PRO A 29 -8.29 3.75 14.07
CA PRO A 29 -7.15 3.52 14.96
C PRO A 29 -7.64 3.11 16.35
N SER A 30 -6.91 2.21 17.00
CA SER A 30 -7.15 1.83 18.41
C SER A 30 -6.64 2.88 19.41
N ASP A 31 -5.78 3.80 18.94
CA ASP A 31 -5.21 4.86 19.77
C ASP A 31 -6.28 5.84 20.24
N LYS A 32 -6.33 6.06 21.57
CA LYS A 32 -7.30 6.93 22.25
C LYS A 32 -6.77 8.35 22.48
N LYS A 33 -5.59 8.70 21.95
CA LYS A 33 -4.99 10.05 22.10
C LYS A 33 -5.83 11.17 21.51
N LEU A 34 -6.64 10.88 20.50
CA LEU A 34 -7.53 11.88 19.90
C LEU A 34 -8.80 12.04 20.75
N PRO A 35 -9.30 13.28 20.94
CA PRO A 35 -10.55 13.52 21.66
C PRO A 35 -11.80 13.03 20.91
N PHE A 36 -11.62 12.37 19.75
CA PHE A 36 -12.69 11.82 18.92
C PHE A 36 -12.26 10.49 18.28
N LYS A 37 -13.25 9.69 17.86
CA LYS A 37 -13.00 8.45 17.10
C LYS A 37 -12.68 8.77 15.64
N MET A 38 -11.41 8.72 15.27
CA MET A 38 -11.00 8.90 13.87
C MET A 38 -11.38 7.68 13.03
N ARG A 39 -12.08 7.89 11.92
CA ARG A 39 -12.34 6.84 10.91
C ARG A 39 -11.74 7.26 9.57
N ARG A 40 -10.89 6.41 8.99
CA ARG A 40 -10.27 6.63 7.68
C ARG A 40 -10.86 5.65 6.67
N LYS A 41 -11.60 6.15 5.67
CA LYS A 41 -11.95 5.37 4.47
C LYS A 41 -10.86 5.57 3.40
N GLN A 42 -10.18 4.50 3.01
CA GLN A 42 -9.18 4.53 1.94
C GLN A 42 -9.40 3.40 0.95
N LEU A 43 -8.75 3.45 -0.21
CA LEU A 43 -8.52 2.27 -1.03
C LEU A 43 -7.20 1.61 -0.59
N PRO A 44 -7.14 0.27 -0.45
CA PRO A 44 -5.92 -0.42 -0.04
C PRO A 44 -4.95 -0.58 -1.21
N ILE A 45 -4.58 0.54 -1.82
CA ILE A 45 -3.65 0.64 -2.94
C ILE A 45 -2.58 1.67 -2.63
N ALA A 46 -1.37 1.41 -3.08
CA ALA A 46 -0.26 2.36 -3.07
C ALA A 46 0.48 2.25 -4.40
N VAL A 47 0.93 3.39 -4.94
CA VAL A 47 1.80 3.39 -6.12
C VAL A 47 3.15 2.82 -5.68
N ALA A 48 3.62 1.75 -6.34
CA ALA A 48 4.76 0.96 -5.89
C ALA A 48 6.00 1.12 -6.79
N PHE A 49 6.09 2.17 -7.61
CA PHE A 49 7.28 2.40 -8.44
C PHE A 49 8.51 2.74 -7.59
N ALA A 50 8.31 3.43 -6.47
CA ALA A 50 9.31 3.65 -5.44
C ALA A 50 8.67 3.44 -4.07
N ILE A 51 9.40 2.78 -3.18
CA ILE A 51 9.00 2.55 -1.78
C ILE A 51 10.15 2.97 -0.87
N THR A 52 9.84 3.48 0.31
CA THR A 52 10.88 3.79 1.29
C THR A 52 11.48 2.51 1.88
N ILE A 53 12.73 2.57 2.34
CA ILE A 53 13.46 1.42 2.90
C ILE A 53 12.66 0.73 4.02
N ASN A 54 12.11 1.52 4.95
CA ASN A 54 11.31 0.97 6.05
C ASN A 54 10.02 0.29 5.57
N LYS A 55 9.50 0.65 4.39
CA LYS A 55 8.32 0.01 3.79
C LYS A 55 8.68 -1.23 2.96
N SER A 56 9.91 -1.32 2.45
CA SER A 56 10.39 -2.50 1.73
C SER A 56 10.87 -3.62 2.65
N GLN A 57 11.12 -3.34 3.93
CA GLN A 57 11.57 -4.36 4.89
C GLN A 57 10.56 -5.54 4.95
N GLY A 58 11.06 -6.75 4.74
CA GLY A 58 10.25 -7.98 4.72
C GLY A 58 9.57 -8.28 3.37
N GLN A 59 9.80 -7.48 2.32
CA GLN A 59 9.36 -7.77 0.96
C GLN A 59 10.46 -8.46 0.15
N SER A 60 10.06 -9.44 -0.68
CA SER A 60 10.96 -10.03 -1.68
C SER A 60 10.74 -9.33 -3.03
N LEU A 61 11.78 -8.69 -3.55
CA LEU A 61 11.77 -7.99 -4.83
C LEU A 61 12.78 -8.64 -5.77
N SER A 62 12.40 -8.95 -7.01
CA SER A 62 13.31 -9.57 -7.98
C SER A 62 14.36 -8.58 -8.51
N HIS A 63 13.97 -7.31 -8.67
CA HIS A 63 14.83 -6.23 -9.12
C HIS A 63 14.51 -4.98 -8.29
N VAL A 64 15.54 -4.28 -7.82
CA VAL A 64 15.41 -3.05 -7.03
C VAL A 64 16.49 -2.04 -7.43
N GLY A 65 16.10 -0.78 -7.58
CA GLY A 65 17.03 0.35 -7.65
C GLY A 65 17.06 1.07 -6.32
N LEU A 66 18.25 1.42 -5.83
CA LEU A 66 18.44 2.18 -4.60
C LEU A 66 18.90 3.59 -4.93
N TYR A 67 18.20 4.59 -4.40
CA TYR A 67 18.61 5.99 -4.47
C TYR A 67 18.87 6.51 -3.05
N LEU A 68 20.16 6.65 -2.72
CA LEU A 68 20.64 7.07 -1.42
C LEU A 68 21.40 8.40 -1.57
N PRO A 69 20.72 9.56 -1.48
CA PRO A 69 21.38 10.86 -1.66
C PRO A 69 22.29 11.23 -0.46
N LYS A 70 22.17 10.53 0.66
CA LYS A 70 22.96 10.68 1.89
C LYS A 70 23.09 9.30 2.55
N ASP A 71 24.04 9.15 3.45
CA ASP A 71 24.16 7.94 4.27
C ASP A 71 22.94 7.81 5.18
N VAL A 72 22.28 6.66 5.11
CA VAL A 72 20.99 6.38 5.77
C VAL A 72 21.09 5.38 6.92
N PHE A 73 22.27 4.79 7.14
CA PHE A 73 22.54 3.86 8.24
C PHE A 73 23.79 4.31 8.99
N SER A 74 23.69 4.41 10.31
CA SER A 74 24.82 4.50 11.23
C SER A 74 24.94 3.15 11.93
N HIS A 75 26.12 2.54 11.86
CA HIS A 75 26.46 1.33 12.63
C HIS A 75 26.86 1.69 14.06
#